data_AF-B3NUS6-F1
#
_entry.id   AF-B3NUS6-F1
#
_cell.length_a   1.000
_cell.length_b   1.000
_cell.length_c   1.000
_cell.angle_alpha   90.00
_cell.angle_beta   90.00
_cell.angle_gamma   90.00
#
_symmetry.space_group_name_H-M   'P 1'
#
loop_
_entity.id
_entity.type
_entity.pdbx_description
1 polymer ?
#
loop_
_entity_poly.entity_id
_entity_poly.type
_entity_poly.pdbx_seq_one_letter_code
_entity_poly.pdbx_strand_id
1 'polypeptide(L)'
;MDGGTCSVAQSCNVTPRTKHSGLVRGREIEKVLHSYKSKDWVMFFVTWKRSYLVGAVSSEEIKHVYPKLIIDYIKSLKLND
;
A
#
# COMPACT_ATOMS: atom_id res chain seq x y z
N MET A 1 -41.22 5.48 23.83
CA MET A 1 -39.79 5.16 23.63
C MET A 1 -39.70 4.69 22.19
N ASP A 2 -39.67 5.64 21.27
CA ASP A 2 -39.67 5.34 19.84
C ASP A 2 -38.23 5.44 19.36
N GLY A 3 -37.63 4.25 19.25
CA GLY A 3 -36.25 4.06 18.84
C GLY A 3 -36.05 4.59 17.43
N GLY A 4 -35.17 5.59 17.32
CA GLY A 4 -34.74 6.15 16.06
C GLY A 4 -34.18 5.07 15.16
N THR A 5 -34.72 4.97 13.94
CA THR A 5 -34.16 4.17 12.85
C THR A 5 -32.79 4.74 12.49
N CYS A 6 -31.72 4.05 12.89
CA CYS A 6 -30.39 4.27 12.30
C CYS A 6 -30.48 3.95 10.81
N SER A 7 -30.04 4.91 9.99
CA SER A 7 -29.93 4.75 8.55
C SER A 7 -29.12 3.51 8.22
N VAL A 8 -29.63 2.71 7.29
CA VAL A 8 -28.95 1.52 6.77
C VAL A 8 -27.60 1.99 6.24
N ALA A 9 -26.52 1.65 6.95
CA ALA A 9 -25.17 1.83 6.47
C ALA A 9 -25.08 1.12 5.13
N GLN A 10 -24.92 1.91 4.07
CA GLN A 10 -24.84 1.45 2.71
C GLN A 10 -23.69 0.45 2.64
N SER A 11 -24.03 -0.84 2.50
CA SER A 11 -23.05 -1.92 2.37
C SER A 11 -22.16 -1.59 1.18
N CYS A 12 -20.94 -1.13 1.45
CA CYS A 12 -19.92 -1.00 0.43
C CYS A 12 -19.71 -2.41 -0.13
N ASN A 13 -20.22 -2.67 -1.34
CA ASN A 13 -19.97 -3.90 -2.08
C ASN A 13 -18.50 -3.92 -2.50
N VAL A 14 -17.60 -4.13 -1.53
CA VAL A 14 -16.21 -4.42 -1.78
C VAL A 14 -16.16 -5.88 -2.16
N THR A 15 -16.24 -6.17 -3.46
CA THR A 15 -15.84 -7.49 -3.97
C THR A 15 -14.45 -7.81 -3.41
N PRO A 16 -14.25 -8.96 -2.73
CA PRO A 16 -12.95 -9.32 -2.18
C PRO A 16 -11.92 -9.29 -3.31
N ARG A 17 -10.99 -8.33 -3.27
CA ARG A 17 -9.94 -8.25 -4.30
C ARG A 17 -9.12 -9.54 -4.21
N THR A 18 -9.14 -10.29 -5.30
CA THR A 18 -8.56 -11.61 -5.47
C THR A 18 -7.11 -11.68 -5.00
N LYS A 19 -6.84 -12.65 -4.10
CA LYS A 19 -5.62 -13.45 -3.74
C LYS A 19 -4.18 -13.06 -4.14
N HIS A 20 -3.93 -11.99 -4.88
CA HIS A 20 -2.62 -11.60 -5.42
C HIS A 20 -2.42 -10.08 -5.36
N SER A 21 -2.57 -9.48 -4.18
CA SER A 21 -2.09 -8.11 -3.92
C SER A 21 -0.63 -8.14 -3.44
N GLY A 22 0.10 -7.04 -3.62
CA GLY A 22 1.48 -6.92 -3.15
C GLY A 22 2.50 -7.71 -3.98
N LEU A 23 3.61 -8.11 -3.35
CA LEU A 23 4.72 -8.84 -4.00
C LEU A 23 4.30 -10.21 -4.56
N VAL A 24 3.19 -10.78 -4.06
CA VAL A 24 2.62 -12.07 -4.49
C VAL A 24 2.26 -12.08 -5.98
N ARG A 25 2.17 -10.92 -6.65
CA ARG A 25 1.97 -10.83 -8.11
C ARG A 25 3.17 -11.30 -8.93
N GLY A 26 4.34 -11.53 -8.31
CA GLY A 26 5.57 -11.92 -9.01
C GLY A 26 6.06 -10.85 -10.00
N ARG A 27 5.58 -9.61 -9.88
CA ARG A 27 5.96 -8.49 -10.74
C ARG A 27 7.11 -7.75 -10.10
N GLU A 28 8.12 -7.44 -10.90
CA GLU A 28 9.24 -6.64 -10.43
C GLU A 28 8.79 -5.19 -10.15
N ILE A 29 9.16 -4.68 -8.98
CA ILE A 29 8.91 -3.29 -8.62
C ILE A 29 9.82 -2.39 -9.46
N GLU A 30 9.26 -1.31 -9.99
CA GLU A 30 10.02 -0.28 -10.70
C GLU A 30 10.49 0.82 -9.74
N LYS A 31 9.58 1.39 -8.94
CA LYS A 31 9.90 2.42 -7.95
C LYS A 31 8.90 2.50 -6.81
N VAL A 32 9.33 3.07 -5.69
CA VAL A 32 8.47 3.53 -4.61
C VAL A 32 8.03 4.97 -4.92
N LEU A 33 6.72 5.22 -4.89
CA LEU A 33 6.11 6.53 -5.09
C LEU A 33 5.95 7.27 -3.76
N HIS A 34 5.41 6.59 -2.76
CA HIS A 34 5.06 7.18 -1.48
C HIS A 34 5.08 6.12 -0.37
N SER A 35 5.15 6.57 0.88
CA SER A 35 5.00 5.72 2.05
C SER A 35 3.95 6.29 2.98
N TYR A 36 3.17 5.41 3.60
CA TYR A 36 2.23 5.78 4.65
C TYR A 36 2.53 4.99 5.92
N LYS A 37 2.58 5.70 7.05
CA LYS A 37 2.77 5.11 8.37
C LYS A 37 1.46 5.22 9.15
N SER A 38 0.93 4.06 9.54
CA SER A 38 -0.04 3.96 10.63
C SER A 38 0.69 3.67 11.95
N LYS A 39 -0.04 3.63 13.07
CA LYS A 39 0.53 3.38 14.40
C LYS A 39 1.40 2.12 14.45
N ASP A 40 0.92 1.05 13.84
CA ASP A 40 1.51 -0.29 13.99
C ASP A 40 2.17 -0.82 12.71
N TRP A 41 1.97 -0.17 11.56
CA TRP A 41 2.48 -0.67 10.27
C TRP A 41 2.84 0.46 9.29
N VAL A 42 3.75 0.14 8.38
CA VAL A 42 4.17 1.01 7.27
C VAL A 42 3.87 0.32 5.96
N MET A 43 3.24 1.05 5.03
CA MET A 43 3.08 0.62 3.64
C MET A 43 3.84 1.52 2.69
N PHE A 44 4.34 0.91 1.62
CA PHE A 44 4.92 1.58 0.47
C PHE A 44 4.00 1.42 -0.73
N PHE A 45 3.75 2.53 -1.41
CA PHE A 45 3.03 2.56 -2.68
C PHE A 45 4.04 2.49 -3.82
N VAL A 46 3.89 1.50 -4.69
CA VAL A 46 4.89 1.16 -5.72
C VAL A 46 4.27 1.09 -7.10
N THR A 47 5.07 1.37 -8.13
CA THR A 47 4.75 0.98 -9.52
C THR A 47 5.46 -0.30 -9.88
N TRP A 48 4.87 -1.05 -10.81
CA TRP A 48 5.45 -2.29 -11.33
C TRP A 48 6.01 -2.04 -12.71
N LYS A 49 7.14 -2.68 -13.05
CA LYS A 49 7.67 -2.59 -14.41
C LYS A 49 6.60 -2.96 -15.43
N ARG A 50 6.50 -2.17 -16.51
CA ARG A 50 5.51 -2.34 -17.60
C ARG A 50 4.06 -2.28 -17.11
N SER A 51 3.76 -1.56 -16.04
CA SER A 51 2.40 -1.35 -15.55
C SER A 51 2.19 0.07 -15.03
N TYR A 52 1.07 0.67 -15.41
CA TYR A 52 0.64 1.97 -14.87
C TYR A 52 -0.12 1.83 -13.53
N LEU A 53 -0.31 0.61 -13.03
CA LEU A 53 -1.05 0.39 -11.80
C LEU A 53 -0.15 0.58 -10.57
N VAL A 54 -0.67 1.30 -9.58
CA VAL A 54 -0.04 1.42 -8.26
C VAL A 54 -0.46 0.22 -7.40
N GLY A 55 0.51 -0.37 -6.70
CA GLY A 55 0.29 -1.38 -5.66
C GLY A 55 0.68 -0.85 -4.29
N ALA A 56 0.12 -1.44 -3.24
CA ALA A 56 0.60 -1.26 -1.87
C ALA A 56 1.33 -2.54 -1.42
N VAL A 57 2.47 -2.36 -0.76
CA VAL A 57 3.27 -3.44 -0.16
C VAL A 57 3.63 -3.05 1.27
N SER A 58 3.67 -4.02 2.18
CA SER A 58 4.07 -3.76 3.56
C SER A 58 5.58 -3.56 3.65
N SER A 59 6.01 -2.80 4.66
CA SER A 59 7.44 -2.67 4.98
C SER A 59 8.10 -4.02 5.32
N GLU A 60 7.34 -4.93 5.93
CA GLU A 60 7.80 -6.26 6.29
C GLU A 60 8.20 -7.09 5.07
N GLU A 61 7.43 -7.00 3.98
CA GLU A 61 7.72 -7.72 2.74
C GLU A 61 8.84 -7.05 1.94
N ILE A 62 8.71 -5.76 1.67
CA ILE A 62 9.61 -5.06 0.72
C ILE A 62 11.04 -4.94 1.24
N LYS A 63 11.25 -4.86 2.56
CA LYS A 63 12.59 -4.70 3.15
C LYS A 63 13.49 -5.92 2.90
N HIS A 64 12.91 -7.11 2.76
CA HIS A 64 13.67 -8.34 2.54
C HIS A 64 13.93 -8.60 1.05
N VAL A 65 13.03 -8.18 0.17
CA VAL A 65 13.13 -8.46 -1.28
C VAL A 65 13.81 -7.31 -2.04
N TYR A 66 13.55 -6.05 -1.66
CA TYR A 66 14.05 -4.86 -2.35
C TYR A 66 14.64 -3.81 -1.37
N PRO A 67 15.61 -4.17 -0.51
CA PRO A 67 16.15 -3.26 0.49
C PRO A 67 16.73 -1.96 -0.10
N LYS A 68 17.44 -2.07 -1.23
CA LYS A 68 18.03 -0.91 -1.91
C LYS A 68 16.98 0.10 -2.37
N LEU A 69 15.83 -0.37 -2.82
CA LEU A 69 14.75 0.49 -3.31
C LEU A 69 14.19 1.38 -2.20
N ILE A 70 14.10 0.84 -0.97
CA ILE A 70 13.64 1.58 0.21
C ILE A 70 14.68 2.62 0.62
N ILE A 71 15.96 2.27 0.60
CA ILE A 71 17.05 3.19 0.91
C ILE A 71 17.05 4.36 -0.08
N ASP A 72 16.96 4.06 -1.38
CA ASP A 72 16.96 5.08 -2.43
C ASP A 72 15.74 6.00 -2.31
N TYR A 73 14.57 5.44 -1.98
CA TYR A 73 13.36 6.22 -1.69
C TYR A 73 13.58 7.16 -0.49
N ILE A 74 14.07 6.66 0.64
CA ILE A 74 14.29 7.48 1.83
C ILE A 74 15.30 8.60 1.54
N LYS A 75 16.38 8.31 0.82
CA LYS A 75 17.37 9.32 0.40
C LYS A 75 16.79 10.36 -0.55
N SER A 76 15.77 10.01 -1.33
CA SER A 76 15.08 10.95 -2.22
C SER A 76 14.12 11.88 -1.48
N LEU A 77 13.72 11.54 -0.25
CA LEU A 77 12.91 12.41 0.57
C LEU A 77 13.76 13.62 0.97
N LYS A 78 13.34 14.81 0.53
CA LYS A 78 13.85 16.07 1.07
C LYS A 78 13.30 16.23 2.47
N LEU A 79 13.99 15.64 3.45
CA LEU A 79 13.73 15.90 4.85
C LEU A 79 14.21 17.33 5.10
N ASN A 80 13.27 18.23 5.37
CA ASN A 80 13.62 19.55 5.87
C ASN A 80 13.98 19.36 7.36
N ASP A 81 15.21 19.68 7.73
CA ASP A 81 15.69 19.69 9.11
C ASP A 81 14.95 20.75 9.96
#